data_AF-A0A962LHW3-F1
#
_entry.id   AF-A0A962LHW3-F1
#
_cell.length_a   1.000
_cell.length_b   1.000
_cell.length_c   1.000
_cell.angle_alpha   90.00
_cell.angle_beta   90.00
_cell.angle_gamma   90.00
#
_symmetry.space_group_name_H-M   'P 1'
#
loop_
_entity.id
_entity.type
_entity.pdbx_description
1 polymer ?
#
loop_
_entity_poly.entity_id
_entity_poly.type
_entity_poly.pdbx_seq_one_letter_code
_entity_poly.pdbx_strand_id
1 'polypeptide(L)'
;MDFRARANHALYLAKILLAAWRSDLEQQRIPSTTLAQAYAPGAREHLITAYGWFLLTVSQASVPPAGPPRCCDELPPLPAGKVLPGEINEFRQLEASGWLGDMLRTRDIDTPVVRRPDNLAVVAGDAPGPEQMEGWLGAMSSLFDRMGDSLDEC
;
A
#
# COMPACT_ATOMS: atom_id res chain seq x y z
N MET A 1 -4.15 -21.93 3.43
CA MET A 1 -4.09 -20.63 4.13
C MET A 1 -4.63 -19.61 3.15
N ASP A 2 -5.67 -18.86 3.53
CA ASP A 2 -6.40 -18.00 2.59
C ASP A 2 -5.72 -16.62 2.45
N PHE A 3 -5.08 -16.39 1.31
CA PHE A 3 -4.40 -15.13 1.00
C PHE A 3 -5.38 -13.99 0.70
N ARG A 4 -6.57 -14.28 0.17
CA ARG A 4 -7.62 -13.28 -0.08
C ARG A 4 -8.13 -12.71 1.25
N ALA A 5 -8.37 -13.57 2.23
CA ALA A 5 -8.76 -13.14 3.58
C ALA A 5 -7.70 -12.23 4.23
N ARG A 6 -6.41 -12.52 4.04
CA ARG A 6 -5.31 -11.69 4.55
C ARG A 6 -5.19 -10.35 3.85
N ALA A 7 -5.37 -10.33 2.53
CA ALA A 7 -5.40 -9.10 1.73
C ALA A 7 -6.52 -8.17 2.23
N ASN A 8 -7.73 -8.71 2.37
CA ASN A 8 -8.89 -7.97 2.87
C ASN A 8 -8.71 -7.46 4.30
N HIS A 9 -8.13 -8.27 5.18
CA HIS A 9 -7.85 -7.85 6.54
C HIS A 9 -6.86 -6.68 6.60
N ALA A 10 -5.76 -6.73 5.83
CA ALA A 10 -4.81 -5.63 5.75
C ALA A 10 -5.44 -4.35 5.17
N LEU A 11 -6.29 -4.49 4.15
CA LEU A 11 -7.04 -3.37 3.57
C LEU A 11 -8.00 -2.74 4.59
N TYR A 12 -8.64 -3.57 5.41
CA TYR A 12 -9.51 -3.12 6.50
C TYR A 12 -8.73 -2.35 7.57
N LEU A 13 -7.53 -2.80 7.94
CA LEU A 13 -6.66 -2.08 8.88
C LEU A 13 -6.24 -0.70 8.32
N ALA A 14 -5.89 -0.62 7.03
CA ALA A 14 -5.61 0.66 6.38
C ALA A 14 -6.80 1.62 6.49
N LYS A 15 -8.02 1.12 6.25
CA LYS A 15 -9.27 1.89 6.37
C LYS A 15 -9.51 2.41 7.79
N ILE A 16 -9.32 1.58 8.81
CA ILE A 16 -9.45 2.02 10.22
C ILE A 16 -8.47 3.14 10.52
N LEU A 17 -7.21 2.96 10.14
CA LEU A 17 -6.15 3.92 10.46
C LEU A 17 -6.38 5.26 9.78
N LEU A 18 -6.87 5.24 8.53
CA LEU A 18 -7.22 6.44 7.78
C LEU A 18 -8.43 7.18 8.38
N ALA A 19 -9.44 6.44 8.87
CA ALA A 19 -10.57 7.03 9.58
C ALA A 19 -10.14 7.69 10.90
N ALA A 20 -9.22 7.06 11.66
CA ALA A 20 -8.65 7.64 12.86
C ALA A 20 -7.86 8.93 12.55
N TRP A 21 -7.03 8.90 11.50
CA TRP A 21 -6.29 10.07 11.05
C TRP A 21 -7.21 11.23 10.68
N ARG A 22 -8.30 10.98 9.94
CA ARG A 22 -9.29 12.02 9.63
C ARG A 22 -9.93 12.61 10.88
N SER A 23 -10.32 11.76 11.83
CA SER A 23 -10.91 12.24 13.08
C SER A 23 -9.94 13.13 13.85
N ASP A 24 -8.66 12.79 13.91
CA ASP A 24 -7.66 13.61 14.61
C ASP A 24 -7.38 14.94 13.90
N LEU A 25 -7.44 14.98 12.56
CA LEU A 25 -7.33 16.21 11.79
C LEU A 25 -8.51 17.15 12.06
N GLU A 26 -9.74 16.63 12.12
CA GLU A 26 -10.93 17.40 12.45
C GLU A 26 -10.86 18.01 13.86
N GLN A 27 -10.21 17.31 14.80
CA GLN A 27 -10.04 17.80 16.16
C GLN A 27 -9.01 18.94 16.28
N GLN A 28 -8.15 19.14 15.27
CA GLN A 28 -7.16 20.22 15.17
C GLN A 28 -6.23 20.36 16.40
N ARG A 29 -6.04 19.29 17.17
CA ARG A 29 -5.20 19.31 18.39
C ARG A 29 -3.70 19.18 18.10
N ILE A 30 -3.37 18.55 16.98
CA ILE A 30 -2.01 18.24 16.55
C ILE A 30 -1.82 18.81 15.13
N PRO A 31 -0.67 19.42 14.80
CA PRO A 31 -0.41 19.89 13.45
C PRO A 31 -0.58 18.79 12.40
N SER A 32 -1.18 19.13 11.26
CA SER A 32 -1.46 18.19 10.16
C SER A 32 -0.20 17.47 9.67
N THR A 33 0.94 18.15 9.64
CA THR A 33 2.24 17.57 9.26
C THR A 33 2.74 16.52 10.25
N THR A 34 2.51 16.72 11.55
CA THR A 34 2.85 15.74 12.60
C THR A 34 1.91 14.54 12.52
N LEU A 35 0.62 14.75 12.25
CA LEU A 35 -0.32 13.66 12.02
C LEU A 35 0.05 12.85 10.77
N ALA A 36 0.45 13.51 9.67
CA ALA A 36 0.92 12.83 8.46
C ALA A 36 2.16 11.96 8.75
N GLN A 37 3.12 12.45 9.51
CA GLN A 37 4.29 11.66 9.93
C GLN A 37 3.93 10.45 10.80
N ALA A 38 2.90 10.56 11.65
CA ALA A 38 2.49 9.48 12.53
C ALA A 38 1.65 8.41 11.82
N TYR A 39 0.74 8.84 10.94
CA TYR A 39 -0.28 7.96 10.35
C TYR A 39 0.10 7.42 8.96
N ALA A 40 0.74 8.24 8.12
CA ALA A 40 0.99 7.87 6.72
C ALA A 40 1.82 6.58 6.56
N PRO A 41 2.91 6.34 7.33
CA PRO A 41 3.71 5.13 7.18
C PRO A 41 2.92 3.86 7.50
N GLY A 42 2.15 3.88 8.59
CA GLY A 42 1.32 2.73 8.99
C GLY A 42 0.20 2.45 8.00
N ALA A 43 -0.47 3.49 7.50
CA ALA A 43 -1.56 3.33 6.54
C ALA A 43 -1.05 2.75 5.22
N ARG A 44 0.09 3.29 4.76
CA ARG A 44 0.76 2.81 3.56
C ARG A 44 1.27 1.38 3.69
N GLU A 45 1.85 1.01 4.82
CA GLU A 45 2.34 -0.35 5.05
C GLU A 45 1.19 -1.38 5.01
N HIS A 46 0.03 -1.03 5.54
CA HIS A 46 -1.17 -1.86 5.43
C HIS A 46 -1.63 -2.03 3.97
N LEU A 47 -1.59 -0.97 3.15
CA LEU A 47 -1.91 -1.06 1.72
C LEU A 47 -0.92 -1.94 0.95
N ILE A 48 0.38 -1.79 1.22
CA ILE A 48 1.43 -2.63 0.59
C ILE A 48 1.26 -4.08 1.01
N THR A 49 1.00 -4.33 2.30
CA THR A 49 0.73 -5.68 2.81
C THR A 49 -0.49 -6.30 2.14
N ALA A 50 -1.58 -5.53 2.00
CA ALA A 50 -2.80 -5.97 1.31
C ALA A 50 -2.49 -6.37 -0.14
N TYR A 51 -1.76 -5.52 -0.86
CA TYR A 51 -1.34 -5.78 -2.23
C TYR A 51 -0.47 -7.03 -2.35
N GLY A 52 0.47 -7.25 -1.44
CA GLY A 52 1.32 -8.44 -1.45
C GLY A 52 0.55 -9.75 -1.27
N TRP A 53 -0.40 -9.78 -0.34
CA TRP A 53 -1.30 -10.93 -0.19
C TRP A 53 -2.17 -11.15 -1.43
N PHE A 54 -2.61 -10.06 -2.05
CA PHE A 54 -3.36 -10.12 -3.29
C PHE A 54 -2.51 -10.72 -4.43
N LEU A 55 -1.28 -10.25 -4.63
CA LEU A 55 -0.35 -10.81 -5.61
C LEU A 55 -0.16 -12.32 -5.47
N LEU A 56 -0.04 -12.83 -4.23
CA LEU A 56 0.05 -14.26 -3.96
C LEU A 56 -1.25 -15.01 -4.27
N THR A 57 -2.41 -14.37 -4.07
CA THR A 57 -3.72 -14.92 -4.43
C THR A 57 -3.82 -15.11 -5.94
N VAL A 58 -3.45 -14.09 -6.71
CA VAL A 58 -3.53 -14.08 -8.18
C VAL A 58 -2.54 -15.05 -8.80
N SER A 59 -1.28 -14.96 -8.39
CA SER A 59 -0.22 -15.82 -8.93
C SER A 59 -0.31 -17.28 -8.46
N GLN A 60 -1.10 -17.55 -7.42
CA GLN A 60 -1.14 -18.85 -6.71
C GLN A 60 0.24 -19.30 -6.24
N ALA A 61 1.15 -18.35 -6.01
CA ALA A 61 2.51 -18.63 -5.57
C ALA A 61 2.55 -18.88 -4.05
N SER A 62 3.58 -19.57 -3.57
CA SER A 62 3.79 -19.79 -2.14
C SER A 62 4.23 -18.50 -1.44
N VAL A 63 3.89 -18.34 -0.15
CA VAL A 63 4.42 -17.21 0.64
C VAL A 63 5.93 -17.37 0.83
N PRO A 64 6.76 -16.35 0.53
CA PRO A 64 8.18 -16.41 0.84
C PRO A 64 8.43 -16.27 2.36
N PRO A 65 9.61 -16.71 2.85
CA PRO A 65 9.94 -16.66 4.29
C PRO A 65 9.92 -15.25 4.89
N ALA A 66 10.15 -14.22 4.07
CA ALA A 66 10.18 -12.82 4.48
C ALA A 66 8.79 -12.19 4.69
N GLY A 67 7.70 -12.88 4.33
CA GLY A 67 6.33 -12.34 4.37
C GLY A 67 5.72 -12.18 2.98
N PRO A 68 4.62 -11.42 2.82
CA PRO A 68 4.05 -11.16 1.51
C PRO A 68 5.00 -10.30 0.65
N PRO A 69 5.03 -10.50 -0.68
CA PRO A 69 5.83 -9.69 -1.59
C PRO A 69 5.33 -8.24 -1.58
N ARG A 70 6.23 -7.26 -1.73
CA ARG A 70 5.85 -5.84 -1.77
C ARG A 70 5.55 -5.37 -3.20
N CYS A 71 6.08 -6.06 -4.21
CA CYS A 71 5.86 -5.78 -5.63
C CYS A 71 5.89 -7.06 -6.47
N CYS A 72 5.57 -6.94 -7.77
CA CYS A 72 5.57 -8.04 -8.72
C CYS A 72 6.95 -8.67 -8.91
N ASP A 73 8.03 -7.91 -8.74
CA ASP A 73 9.41 -8.42 -8.87
C ASP A 73 9.85 -9.27 -7.66
N GLU A 74 9.14 -9.14 -6.53
CA GLU A 74 9.35 -9.97 -5.33
C GLU A 74 8.52 -11.26 -5.34
N LEU A 75 7.73 -11.50 -6.40
CA LEU A 75 6.96 -12.74 -6.53
C LEU A 75 7.90 -13.96 -6.61
N PRO A 76 7.63 -15.02 -5.82
CA PRO A 76 8.42 -16.22 -5.91
C PRO A 76 8.21 -16.92 -7.25
N PRO A 77 9.19 -17.70 -7.71
CA PRO A 77 9.06 -18.49 -8.92
C PRO A 77 7.87 -19.44 -8.82
N LEU A 78 7.12 -19.57 -9.91
CA LEU A 78 5.98 -20.47 -9.97
C LEU A 78 6.42 -21.94 -9.97
N PRO A 79 5.57 -22.86 -9.48
CA PRO A 79 5.77 -24.30 -9.64
C PRO A 79 5.93 -24.69 -11.12
N ALA A 80 6.70 -25.74 -11.39
CA ALA A 80 6.92 -26.25 -12.74
C ALA A 80 5.58 -26.51 -13.46
N GLY A 81 5.44 -25.97 -14.67
CA GLY A 81 4.23 -26.10 -15.49
C GLY A 81 3.16 -25.02 -15.29
N LYS A 82 3.35 -24.08 -14.35
CA LYS A 82 2.50 -22.89 -14.22
C LYS A 82 3.16 -21.66 -14.87
N VAL A 83 2.34 -20.86 -15.56
CA VAL A 83 2.74 -19.56 -16.12
C VAL A 83 2.06 -18.47 -15.31
N LEU A 84 2.73 -17.31 -15.17
CA LEU A 84 2.12 -16.16 -14.49
C LEU A 84 0.86 -15.71 -15.23
N PRO A 85 -0.24 -15.43 -14.51
CA PRO A 85 -1.44 -14.86 -15.11
C PRO A 85 -1.14 -13.54 -15.83
N GLY A 86 -1.89 -13.23 -16.88
CA GLY A 86 -1.72 -12.01 -17.68
C GLY A 86 -1.90 -10.74 -16.87
N GLU A 87 -2.73 -10.82 -15.82
CA GLU A 87 -3.02 -9.79 -14.82
C GLU A 87 -1.76 -9.30 -14.12
N ILE A 88 -0.75 -10.17 -13.94
CA ILE A 88 0.53 -9.78 -13.34
C ILE A 88 1.27 -8.77 -14.23
N ASN A 89 1.09 -8.83 -15.56
CA ASN A 89 1.67 -7.82 -16.45
C ASN A 89 0.94 -6.47 -16.34
N GLU A 90 -0.39 -6.46 -16.12
CA GLU A 90 -1.11 -5.23 -15.81
C GLU A 90 -0.59 -4.60 -14.52
N PHE A 91 -0.38 -5.42 -13.49
CA PHE A 91 0.15 -4.94 -12.21
C PHE A 91 1.56 -4.38 -12.35
N ARG A 92 2.45 -5.03 -13.11
CA ARG A 92 3.79 -4.47 -13.42
C ARG A 92 3.71 -3.11 -14.10
N GLN A 93 2.74 -2.90 -15.00
CA GLN A 93 2.54 -1.59 -15.63
C GLN A 93 2.06 -0.54 -14.62
N LEU A 94 1.14 -0.92 -13.72
CA LEU A 94 0.68 -0.05 -12.63
C LEU A 94 1.80 0.28 -11.64
N GLU A 95 2.70 -0.66 -11.34
CA GLU A 95 3.89 -0.45 -10.52
C GLU A 95 4.91 0.47 -11.22
N ALA A 96 5.04 0.38 -12.55
CA ALA A 96 5.96 1.23 -13.31
C ALA A 96 5.47 2.68 -13.38
N SER A 97 4.23 2.92 -13.81
CA SER A 97 3.75 4.26 -14.20
C SER A 97 2.37 4.64 -13.66
N GLY A 98 1.81 3.87 -12.73
CA GLY A 98 0.49 4.14 -12.15
C GLY A 98 0.53 4.57 -10.68
N TRP A 99 -0.68 4.77 -10.12
CA TRP A 99 -0.89 5.10 -8.71
C TRP A 99 -0.23 4.10 -7.75
N LEU A 100 -0.12 2.84 -8.16
CA LEU A 100 0.51 1.77 -7.40
C LEU A 100 2.02 1.99 -7.31
N GLY A 101 2.66 2.34 -8.43
CA GLY A 101 4.07 2.74 -8.45
C GLY A 101 4.35 3.94 -7.56
N ASP A 102 3.46 4.93 -7.58
CA ASP A 102 3.58 6.12 -6.72
C ASP A 102 3.47 5.74 -5.25
N MET A 103 2.49 4.90 -4.89
CA MET A 103 2.37 4.35 -3.53
C MET A 103 3.64 3.58 -3.13
N LEU A 104 4.16 2.69 -3.98
CA LEU A 104 5.33 1.86 -3.66
C LEU A 104 6.64 2.65 -3.56
N ARG A 105 6.80 3.72 -4.35
CA ARG A 105 8.00 4.57 -4.34
C ARG A 105 7.96 5.68 -3.28
N THR A 106 6.76 6.05 -2.82
CA THR A 106 6.60 7.06 -1.77
C THR A 106 7.42 6.66 -0.56
N ARG A 107 8.30 7.56 -0.10
CA ARG A 107 9.11 7.33 1.08
C ARG A 107 8.40 7.90 2.29
N ASP A 108 8.36 7.12 3.35
CA ASP A 108 7.99 7.62 4.65
C ASP A 108 9.05 8.64 5.09
N ILE A 109 8.64 9.72 5.76
CA ILE A 109 9.58 10.70 6.28
C ILE A 109 10.25 10.07 7.50
N ASP A 110 11.32 9.34 7.23
CA ASP A 110 12.21 8.82 8.26
C ASP A 110 12.95 10.01 8.89
N THR A 111 12.56 10.33 10.12
CA THR A 111 13.28 11.21 11.04
C THR A 111 13.07 12.72 10.83
N PRO A 112 12.75 13.51 11.88
CA PRO A 112 12.93 14.94 11.83
C PRO A 112 14.43 15.23 11.63
N VAL A 113 14.79 15.75 10.47
CA VAL A 113 16.17 16.19 10.19
C VAL A 113 16.58 17.17 11.28
N VAL A 114 17.64 16.83 12.02
CA VAL A 114 18.21 17.64 13.10
C VAL A 114 18.37 19.08 12.63
N ARG A 115 17.73 20.02 13.34
CA ARG A 115 17.79 21.47 13.08
C ARG A 115 19.27 21.89 13.05
N ARG A 116 19.78 22.31 11.89
CA ARG A 116 21.02 23.10 11.85
C ARG A 116 20.66 24.55 12.20
N PRO A 117 21.45 25.23 13.04
CA PRO A 117 21.12 26.57 13.54
C PRO A 117 21.02 27.67 12.46
N ASP A 118 21.46 27.39 11.23
CA ASP A 118 21.59 28.39 10.16
C ASP A 118 20.63 28.19 8.97
N ASN A 119 19.66 27.27 9.06
CA ASN A 119 18.64 27.10 8.02
C ASN A 119 17.27 26.80 8.63
N LEU A 120 16.40 27.82 8.65
CA LEU A 120 15.02 27.75 9.16
C LEU A 120 14.01 27.16 8.14
N ALA A 121 14.45 26.89 6.92
CA ALA A 121 13.60 26.26 5.90
C ALA A 121 13.73 24.74 5.99
N VAL A 122 12.80 24.11 6.70
CA VAL A 122 12.56 22.67 6.56
C VAL A 122 11.69 22.48 5.33
N VAL A 123 12.24 21.88 4.27
CA VAL A 123 11.39 21.23 3.27
C VAL A 123 10.83 20.01 3.97
N ALA A 124 9.61 20.13 4.51
CA ALA A 124 8.84 18.95 4.86
C ALA A 124 8.80 18.10 3.59
N GLY A 125 9.36 16.89 3.65
CA GLY A 125 9.13 15.93 2.58
C GLY A 125 7.63 15.84 2.35
N ASP A 126 7.21 15.70 1.11
CA ASP A 126 5.80 15.64 0.74
C ASP A 126 5.26 14.25 1.13
N ALA A 127 5.09 14.03 2.45
CA ALA A 127 4.42 12.83 2.95
C ALA A 127 3.01 12.82 2.36
N PRO A 128 2.52 11.67 1.88
CA PRO A 128 1.19 11.60 1.27
C PRO A 128 0.18 12.07 2.30
N GLY A 129 -0.65 13.04 1.93
CA GLY A 129 -1.77 13.47 2.75
C GLY A 129 -2.85 12.39 2.87
N PRO A 130 -3.83 12.57 3.76
CA PRO A 130 -4.94 11.63 3.90
C PRO A 130 -5.72 11.49 2.59
N GLU A 131 -5.85 12.54 1.78
CA GLU A 131 -6.54 12.50 0.47
C GLU A 131 -5.83 11.56 -0.51
N GLN A 132 -4.50 11.59 -0.56
CA GLN A 132 -3.73 10.71 -1.42
C GLN A 132 -3.84 9.25 -0.95
N MET A 133 -3.83 9.03 0.36
CA MET A 133 -4.00 7.71 0.97
C MET A 133 -5.40 7.15 0.69
N GLU A 134 -6.44 7.97 0.75
CA GLU A 134 -7.81 7.61 0.38
C GLU A 134 -7.92 7.23 -1.10
N GLY A 135 -7.24 7.98 -1.98
CA GLY A 135 -7.14 7.65 -3.40
C GLY A 135 -6.54 6.27 -3.63
N TRP A 136 -5.43 5.94 -2.95
CA TRP A 136 -4.81 4.63 -3.04
C TRP A 136 -5.68 3.51 -2.44
N LEU A 137 -6.30 3.76 -1.29
CA LEU A 137 -7.23 2.80 -0.67
C LEU A 137 -8.39 2.48 -1.60
N GLY A 138 -9.02 3.50 -2.18
CA GLY A 138 -10.13 3.33 -3.12
C GLY A 138 -9.71 2.57 -4.39
N ALA A 139 -8.57 2.94 -4.99
CA ALA A 139 -8.05 2.26 -6.16
C ALA A 139 -7.70 0.78 -5.87
N MET A 140 -7.15 0.48 -4.69
CA MET A 140 -6.87 -0.89 -4.25
C MET A 140 -8.16 -1.70 -4.03
N SER A 141 -9.18 -1.11 -3.38
CA SER A 141 -10.48 -1.76 -3.23
C SER A 141 -11.11 -2.09 -4.59
N SER A 142 -11.17 -1.14 -5.51
CA SER A 142 -11.70 -1.39 -6.85
C SER A 142 -10.90 -2.44 -7.62
N LEU A 143 -9.58 -2.50 -7.43
CA LEU A 143 -8.74 -3.55 -8.01
C LEU A 143 -9.10 -4.95 -7.48
N PHE A 144 -9.35 -5.05 -6.17
CA PHE A 144 -9.71 -6.33 -5.54
C PHE A 144 -11.11 -6.78 -5.95
N ASP A 145 -12.07 -5.86 -6.03
CA ASP A 145 -13.45 -6.15 -6.44
C ASP A 145 -13.51 -6.67 -7.89
N ARG A 146 -12.88 -5.96 -8.83
CA ARG A 146 -12.80 -6.36 -10.24
C ARG A 146 -12.26 -7.80 -10.43
N MET A 147 -11.34 -8.19 -9.57
CA MET A 147 -10.69 -9.50 -9.62
C MET A 147 -11.46 -10.57 -8.85
N GLY A 148 -12.19 -10.19 -7.79
CA GLY A 148 -13.17 -11.07 -7.15
C GLY A 148 -14.21 -11.53 -8.14
N ASP A 149 -14.80 -10.59 -8.88
CA ASP A 149 -15.81 -10.88 -9.91
C ASP A 149 -15.25 -11.81 -11.01
N SER A 150 -14.03 -11.55 -11.49
CA SER A 150 -13.39 -12.39 -12.52
C SER A 150 -13.04 -13.81 -12.05
N LEU A 151 -12.75 -14.01 -10.76
CA LEU A 151 -12.39 -15.32 -10.20
C LEU A 151 -13.62 -16.15 -9.83
N ASP A 152 -14.73 -15.50 -9.46
CA ASP A 152 -15.97 -16.16 -9.07
C ASP A 152 -16.82 -16.58 -10.30
N GLU A 153 -16.53 -16.05 -11.50
CA GLU A 153 -17.20 -16.39 -12.77
C GLU A 153 -16.58 -17.56 -13.57
N CYS A 154 -15.54 -18.23 -13.05
CA CYS A 154 -14.90 -19.42 -13.66
C CYS A 154 -15.14 -20.71 -12.86
#